data_AF-A0A0J1GUY9-F1
#
_entry.id   AF-A0A0J1GUY9-F1
#
_cell.length_a   1.000
_cell.length_b   1.000
_cell.length_c   1.000
_cell.angle_alpha   90.00
_cell.angle_beta   90.00
_cell.angle_gamma   90.00
#
_symmetry.space_group_name_H-M   'P 1'
#
loop_
_entity.id
_entity.type
_entity.pdbx_description
1 polymer ?
#
loop_
_entity_poly.entity_id
_entity_poly.type
_entity_poly.pdbx_seq_one_letter_code
_entity_poly.pdbx_strand_id
1 'polypeptide(L)' 'MKVKDLQDKLAKLDPESELFCFTENGNKFHDANRAYMILGLELRKGYKIRQQTESVDASFTENDEGENTAILLISSDF' A
#
# COMPACT_ATOMS: atom_id res chain seq x y z
N MET A 1 -13.56 -1.06 4.82
CA MET A 1 -13.06 -0.74 6.18
C MET A 1 -13.53 0.66 6.58
N LYS A 2 -13.88 0.90 7.85
CA LYS A 2 -14.19 2.25 8.32
C LYS A 2 -12.89 3.05 8.53
N VAL A 3 -12.95 4.35 8.32
CA VAL A 3 -11.78 5.26 8.48
C VAL A 3 -11.17 5.17 9.88
N LYS A 4 -12.01 5.04 10.93
CA LYS A 4 -11.54 4.90 12.31
C LYS A 4 -10.67 3.65 12.50
N ASP A 5 -11.11 2.51 11.96
CA ASP A 5 -10.35 1.26 12.07
C ASP A 5 -9.02 1.36 11.33
N LEU A 6 -8.97 2.09 10.22
CA LEU A 6 -7.73 2.37 9.51
C LEU A 6 -6.78 3.22 10.35
N GLN A 7 -7.27 4.30 10.96
CA GLN A 7 -6.47 5.16 11.84
C GLN A 7 -5.86 4.37 13.00
N ASP A 8 -6.65 3.51 13.65
CA ASP A 8 -6.18 2.67 14.75
C ASP A 8 -5.11 1.68 14.32
N LYS A 9 -5.14 1.20 13.06
CA LYS A 9 -4.10 0.32 12.54
C LYS A 9 -2.85 1.08 12.10
N LEU A 10 -2.99 2.23 11.45
CA LEU A 10 -1.86 3.09 11.05
C LEU A 10 -1.10 3.59 12.28
N ALA A 11 -1.80 3.92 13.37
CA ALA A 11 -1.17 4.34 14.63
C ALA A 11 -0.29 3.27 15.30
N LYS A 12 -0.42 2.00 14.90
CA LYS A 12 0.42 0.88 15.38
C LYS A 12 1.63 0.62 14.49
N LEU A 13 1.70 1.25 13.32
CA LEU A 13 2.85 1.17 12.44
C LEU A 13 3.92 2.17 12.87
N ASP A 14 5.15 1.92 12.46
CA ASP A 14 6.24 2.89 12.60
C ASP A 14 5.88 4.16 11.78
N PRO A 15 5.88 5.35 12.39
CA PRO A 15 5.54 6.61 11.72
C PRO A 15 6.40 6.93 10.49
N GLU A 16 7.62 6.41 10.44
CA GLU A 16 8.56 6.61 9.33
C GLU A 16 8.39 5.57 8.21
N SER A 17 7.51 4.58 8.39
CA SER A 17 7.26 3.57 7.37
C SER A 17 6.43 4.12 6.22
N GLU A 18 6.94 3.96 5.00
CA GLU A 18 6.17 4.25 3.78
C GLU A 18 5.01 3.25 3.63
N LEU A 19 3.84 3.78 3.26
CA LEU A 19 2.64 3.01 2.98
C LEU A 19 2.46 2.83 1.46
N PHE A 20 2.29 1.59 1.00
CA PHE A 20 2.01 1.30 -0.41
C PHE A 20 0.54 1.03 -0.63
N CYS A 21 -0.03 1.64 -1.67
CA CYS A 21 -1.43 1.44 -2.04
C CYS A 21 -1.54 0.51 -3.24
N PHE A 22 -2.27 -0.59 -3.06
CA PHE A 22 -2.55 -1.58 -4.09
C PHE A 22 -4.04 -1.81 -4.23
N THR A 23 -4.49 -2.05 -5.46
CA THR A 23 -5.85 -2.52 -5.70
C THR A 23 -5.99 -3.97 -5.25
N GLU A 24 -7.23 -4.45 -5.08
CA GLU A 24 -7.51 -5.86 -4.76
C GLU A 24 -6.91 -6.86 -5.75
N ASN A 25 -6.71 -6.41 -6.99
CA ASN A 25 -6.10 -7.21 -8.06
C ASN A 25 -4.56 -7.14 -8.04
N GLY A 26 -3.95 -6.52 -7.04
CA GLY A 26 -2.50 -6.37 -6.91
C GLY A 26 -1.89 -5.30 -7.82
N ASN A 27 -2.71 -4.51 -8.52
CA ASN A 27 -2.21 -3.41 -9.34
C ASN A 27 -1.87 -2.22 -8.46
N LYS A 28 -0.81 -1.49 -8.79
CA LYS A 28 -0.51 -0.23 -8.11
C LYS A 28 -1.69 0.73 -8.21
N PHE A 29 -1.92 1.50 -7.15
CA PHE A 29 -2.80 2.65 -7.20
C PHE A 29 -2.38 3.58 -8.35
N HIS A 30 -3.33 3.94 -9.19
CA HIS A 30 -3.16 4.94 -10.22
C HIS A 30 -3.93 6.18 -9.76
N ASP A 31 -3.27 7.34 -9.70
CA ASP A 31 -3.78 8.62 -9.19
C ASP A 31 -4.83 9.26 -10.12
N ALA A 32 -5.79 8.47 -10.59
CA ALA A 32 -6.95 8.96 -11.29
C ALA A 32 -7.96 9.46 -10.24
N ASN A 33 -8.56 10.64 -10.47
CA ASN A 33 -9.62 11.28 -9.66
C ASN A 33 -10.87 10.40 -9.46
N ARG A 34 -10.74 9.28 -8.76
CA ARG A 34 -11.76 8.30 -8.45
C ARG A 34 -11.86 8.17 -6.93
N ALA A 35 -13.07 7.92 -6.44
CA ALA A 35 -13.23 7.47 -5.08
C ALA A 35 -12.73 6.02 -4.96
N TYR A 36 -12.18 5.64 -3.82
CA TYR A 36 -11.75 4.28 -3.55
C TYR A 36 -12.29 3.82 -2.21
N MET A 37 -12.77 2.57 -2.16
CA MET A 37 -13.11 1.88 -0.94
C MET A 37 -11.85 1.25 -0.34
N ILE A 38 -11.61 1.49 0.95
CA ILE A 38 -10.49 0.88 1.67
C ILE A 38 -10.89 -0.54 2.07
N LEU A 39 -10.19 -1.54 1.55
CA LEU A 39 -10.45 -2.94 1.85
C LEU A 39 -9.72 -3.39 3.12
N GLY A 40 -8.41 -3.09 3.21
CA GLY A 40 -7.52 -3.75 4.14
C GLY A 40 -6.22 -2.96 4.39
N LEU A 41 -5.57 -3.24 5.52
CA LEU A 41 -4.19 -2.86 5.78
C LEU A 41 -3.48 -4.12 6.27
N GLU A 42 -2.44 -4.51 5.57
CA GLU A 42 -1.69 -5.75 5.78
C GLU A 42 -0.19 -5.45 5.85
N LEU A 43 0.54 -6.27 6.60
CA LEU A 43 2.00 -6.30 6.55
C LEU A 43 2.41 -7.43 5.61
N ARG A 44 3.10 -7.10 4.53
CA ARG A 44 3.67 -8.09 3.62
C ARG A 44 5.18 -7.94 3.57
N LYS A 45 5.88 -9.07 3.42
CA LYS A 45 7.33 -9.05 3.26
C LYS A 45 7.69 -8.82 1.80
N GLY A 46 8.64 -7.93 1.56
CA GLY A 46 9.12 -7.69 0.22
C GLY A 46 10.22 -6.64 0.15
N TYR A 47 10.62 -6.34 -1.08
CA TYR A 47 11.64 -5.34 -1.35
C TYR A 47 11.02 -4.13 -2.02
N LYS A 48 11.52 -2.95 -1.63
CA LYS A 48 11.32 -1.72 -2.39
C LYS A 48 12.28 -1.71 -3.57
N ILE A 49 11.73 -1.83 -4.77
CA ILE A 49 12.46 -1.59 -6.01
C ILE A 49 12.21 -0.14 -6.41
N ARG A 50 13.22 0.72 -6.24
CA ARG A 50 13.25 2.02 -6.92
C ARG A 50 13.60 1.77 -8.37
N GLN A 51 12.62 1.81 -9.27
CA GLN A 51 12.95 1.88 -10.69
C GLN A 51 13.55 3.27 -10.97
N GLN A 52 14.72 3.31 -11.61
CA GLN A 52 15.33 4.55 -12.12
C GLN A 52 14.59 5.00 -13.39
N THR A 53 13.33 5.34 -13.25
CA THR A 53 12.56 6.07 -14.27
C THR A 53 12.21 7.42 -13.70
N GLU A 54 12.07 8.44 -14.55
CA GLU A 54 11.86 9.86 -14.18
C GLU A 54 10.60 10.11 -13.33
N SER A 55 9.79 9.07 -13.10
CA SER A 55 8.69 9.01 -12.16
C SER A 55 9.16 8.24 -10.92
N VAL A 56 9.34 8.96 -9.81
CA VAL A 56 9.82 8.45 -8.52
C VAL A 56 8.73 7.60 -7.84
N ASP A 57 8.30 6.52 -8.48
CA ASP A 57 7.35 5.58 -7.91
C ASP A 57 8.08 4.30 -7.50
N ALA A 58 8.41 4.21 -6.21
CA ALA A 58 8.91 2.97 -5.63
C ALA A 58 7.89 1.84 -5.91
N SER A 59 8.36 0.73 -6.46
CA SER A 59 7.59 -0.50 -6.62
C SER A 59 7.85 -1.40 -5.43
N PHE A 60 6.80 -2.00 -4.86
CA PHE A 60 6.95 -3.08 -3.89
C PHE A 60 6.83 -4.42 -4.60
N THR A 61 7.74 -5.35 -4.28
CA THR A 61 7.73 -6.72 -4.79
C THR A 61 7.76 -7.68 -3.61
N GLU A 62 6.75 -8.55 -3.53
CA GLU A 62 6.66 -9.57 -2.47
C GLU A 62 7.83 -10.54 -2.54
N ASN A 63 8.45 -10.78 -1.39
CA ASN A 63 9.54 -11.72 -1.21
C ASN A 63 9.69 -12.06 0.28
N ASP A 64 9.80 -13.34 0.61
CA ASP A 64 9.89 -13.84 1.99
C ASP A 64 11.16 -13.41 2.74
N GLU A 65 12.23 -13.09 2.00
CA GLU A 65 13.50 -12.55 2.52
C GLU A 65 13.47 -11.01 2.65
N GLY A 66 12.36 -10.38 2.29
CA GLY A 66 12.17 -8.93 2.34
C GLY A 66 11.79 -8.38 3.72
N GLU A 67 11.63 -7.06 3.78
CA GLU A 67 11.24 -6.34 5.00
C GLU A 67 9.71 -6.28 5.14
N ASN A 68 9.23 -6.25 6.38
CA ASN A 68 7.80 -6.05 6.65
C ASN A 68 7.38 -4.66 6.19
N THR A 69 6.56 -4.61 5.15
CA THR A 69 6.08 -3.38 4.54
C THR A 69 4.57 -3.28 4.69
N ALA A 70 4.07 -2.12 5.09
CA ALA A 70 2.64 -1.86 5.20
C ALA A 70 2.02 -1.62 3.82
N ILE A 71 0.95 -2.36 3.53
CA ILE A 71 0.20 -2.30 2.28
C ILE A 71 -1.26 -2.00 2.56
N LEU A 72 -1.72 -0.89 1.99
CA LEU A 72 -3.12 -0.49 1.97
C LEU A 72 -3.79 -1.08 0.72
N LEU A 73 -4.78 -1.95 0.95
CA LEU A 73 -5.62 -2.52 -0.10
C LEU A 73 -6.84 -1.64 -0.32
N ILE A 74 -7.08 -1.28 -1.58
CA ILE A 74 -8.18 -0.42 -2.01
C ILE A 74 -8.94 -1.04 -3.20
N SER A 75 -10.17 -0.62 -3.44
CA SER A 75 -10.92 -0.95 -4.66
C SER A 75 -11.63 0.28 -5.18
N SER A 76 -11.73 0.41 -6.51
CA SER A 76 -12.54 1.43 -7.16
C SER A 76 -13.97 0.97 -7.46
N ASP A 77 -14.29 -0.29 -7.16
CA ASP A 77 -15.60 -0.87 -7.41
C ASP A 77 -16.47 -0.64 -6.16
N PHE A 78 -17.40 0.32 -6.24
CA PHE A 78 -18.35 0.67 -5.20
C PHE A 78 -19.77 0.81 -5.77
#